data_AF-A0A7X6QF29-F1
#
_entry.id   AF-A0A7X6QF29-F1
#
_cell.length_a   1.000
_cell.length_b   1.000
_cell.length_c   1.000
_cell.angle_alpha   90.00
_cell.angle_beta   90.00
_cell.angle_gamma   90.00
#
_symmetry.space_group_name_H-M   'P 1'
#
loop_
_entity.id
_entity.type
_entity.pdbx_description
1 polymer ?
#
loop_
_entity_poly.entity_id
_entity_poly.type
_entity_poly.pdbx_seq_one_letter_code
_entity_poly.pdbx_strand_id
1 'polypeptide(L)'
;MPRRIVKPLIILVIVILLIGAVFIGFGIGYRYVREQDKRLGYLKDQFDARGFAPFNKDTPDAVEIYIEQQANTKDIAVMLKERGFIGNTFAFEFLSKFNSFDGQY
;
A
#
# COMPACT_ATOMS: atom_id res chain seq x y z
N MET A 1 12.09 22.01 39.48
CA MET A 1 13.30 21.30 39.01
C MET A 1 14.35 22.29 38.53
N PRO A 2 15.66 22.11 38.83
CA PRO A 2 16.70 23.00 38.36
C PRO A 2 16.72 23.02 36.83
N ARG A 3 16.68 24.22 36.21
CA ARG A 3 16.69 24.39 34.74
C ARG A 3 17.85 23.67 34.03
N ARG A 4 18.91 23.35 34.78
CA ARG A 4 20.10 22.61 34.32
C ARG A 4 19.84 21.11 34.04
N ILE A 5 18.82 20.51 34.67
CA ILE A 5 18.51 19.07 34.56
C ILE A 5 17.35 18.81 33.58
N VAL A 6 16.48 19.80 33.37
CA VAL A 6 15.32 19.66 32.48
C VAL A 6 15.70 19.49 31.01
N LYS A 7 16.70 20.25 30.53
CA LYS A 7 17.18 20.16 29.15
C LYS A 7 17.73 18.77 28.78
N PRO A 8 18.67 18.17 29.53
CA PRO A 8 19.16 16.82 29.21
C PRO A 8 18.08 15.76 29.35
N LEU A 9 17.14 15.92 30.29
CA LEU A 9 16.00 15.01 30.43
C LEU A 9 15.08 15.04 29.20
N ILE A 10 14.77 16.23 28.67
CA ILE A 10 13.96 16.37 27.43
C ILE A 10 14.69 15.72 26.24
N ILE A 11 15.99 15.96 26.10
CA ILE A 11 16.79 15.35 25.03
C ILE A 11 16.74 13.83 25.12
N LEU A 12 16.90 13.26 26.32
CA LEU A 12 16.81 11.82 26.54
C LEU A 12 15.45 11.26 26.13
N VAL A 13 14.35 11.93 26.50
CA VAL A 13 12.99 11.52 26.10
C VAL A 13 12.82 11.57 24.59
N ILE A 14 13.32 12.62 23.92
CA ILE A 14 13.28 12.73 22.46
C ILE A 14 14.04 11.58 21.81
N VAL A 15 15.23 11.24 22.30
CA VAL A 15 16.02 10.11 21.78
C VAL A 15 15.25 8.80 21.92
N ILE A 16 14.62 8.56 23.08
CA ILE A 16 13.80 7.35 23.30
C ILE A 16 12.61 7.33 22.34
N LEU A 17 11.94 8.47 22.11
CA LEU A 17 10.83 8.56 21.17
C LEU A 17 11.26 8.28 19.73
N LEU A 18 12.42 8.79 19.30
CA LEU A 18 12.97 8.53 17.98
C LEU A 18 13.30 7.05 17.78
N ILE A 19 13.93 6.43 18.79
CA ILE A 19 14.21 4.99 18.77
C ILE A 19 12.90 4.19 18.69
N GLY A 20 11.91 4.55 19.51
CA GLY A 20 10.58 3.93 19.49
C GLY A 20 9.90 4.04 18.13
N ALA A 21 9.94 5.22 17.50
CA ALA A 21 9.37 5.45 16.17
C ALA A 21 10.02 4.55 15.10
N VAL A 22 11.34 4.34 15.18
CA VAL A 22 12.06 3.43 14.26
C VAL A 22 11.56 1.99 14.42
N PHE A 23 11.47 1.48 15.65
CA PHE A 23 10.99 0.11 15.89
C PHE A 23 9.54 -0.09 15.46
N ILE A 24 8.67 0.88 15.74
CA ILE A 24 7.26 0.85 15.33
C ILE A 24 7.17 0.88 13.80
N GLY A 25 7.89 1.79 13.14
CA GLY A 25 7.91 1.91 11.69
C GLY A 25 8.38 0.62 11.02
N PHE A 26 9.45 0.00 11.55
CA PHE A 26 9.94 -1.28 11.07
C PHE A 26 8.91 -2.40 11.23
N GLY A 27 8.25 -2.49 12.40
CA GLY A 27 7.22 -3.50 12.66
C GLY A 27 6.00 -3.37 11.74
N ILE A 28 5.56 -2.13 11.50
CA ILE A 28 4.46 -1.83 10.57
C ILE A 28 4.85 -2.22 9.14
N GLY A 29 6.03 -1.78 8.67
CA GLY A 29 6.52 -2.06 7.32
C GLY A 29 6.70 -3.55 7.06
N TYR A 30 7.33 -4.28 7.99
CA TYR A 30 7.51 -5.73 7.87
C TYR A 30 6.18 -6.49 7.81
N ARG A 31 5.24 -6.13 8.69
CA ARG A 31 3.90 -6.75 8.68
C ARG A 31 3.18 -6.48 7.37
N TYR A 32 3.26 -5.26 6.85
CA TYR A 32 2.62 -4.87 5.60
C TYR A 32 3.10 -5.71 4.42
N VAL A 33 4.43 -5.84 4.23
CA VAL A 33 5.01 -6.66 3.15
C VAL A 33 4.58 -8.13 3.28
N ARG A 34 4.68 -8.70 4.48
CA ARG A 34 4.29 -10.10 4.72
C ARG A 34 2.80 -10.35 4.44
N GLU A 35 1.93 -9.40 4.77
CA GLU A 35 0.49 -9.52 4.50
C GLU A 35 0.19 -9.40 3.01
N GLN A 36 0.93 -8.58 2.26
CA GLN A 36 0.84 -8.54 0.81
C GLN A 36 1.25 -9.87 0.17
N ASP A 37 2.38 -10.45 0.58
CA ASP A 37 2.85 -11.75 0.06
C ASP A 37 1.82 -12.85 0.27
N LYS A 38 1.20 -12.90 1.45
CA LYS A 38 0.14 -13.87 1.75
C LYS A 38 -1.10 -13.67 0.87
N ARG A 39 -1.51 -12.41 0.65
CA ARG A 39 -2.68 -12.09 -0.17
C ARG A 39 -2.45 -12.47 -1.63
N LEU A 40 -1.29 -12.11 -2.18
CA LEU A 40 -0.91 -12.45 -3.55
C LEU A 40 -0.71 -13.96 -3.73
N GLY A 41 -0.08 -14.62 -2.76
CA GLY A 41 0.07 -16.07 -2.73
C GLY A 41 -1.27 -16.79 -2.77
N TYR A 42 -2.22 -16.39 -1.92
CA TYR A 42 -3.56 -16.97 -1.93
C TYR A 42 -4.29 -16.79 -3.28
N LEU A 43 -4.21 -15.60 -3.88
CA LEU A 43 -4.80 -15.35 -5.19
C LEU A 43 -4.15 -16.21 -6.28
N LYS A 44 -2.82 -16.34 -6.24
CA LYS A 44 -2.05 -17.18 -7.17
C LYS A 44 -2.42 -18.65 -7.01
N ASP A 45 -2.43 -19.17 -5.79
CA ASP A 45 -2.78 -20.57 -5.52
C ASP A 45 -4.19 -20.91 -6.01
N GLN A 46 -5.14 -19.98 -5.88
CA GLN A 46 -6.49 -20.17 -6.40
C GLN A 46 -6.55 -20.12 -7.92
N PHE A 47 -5.79 -19.23 -8.54
CA PHE A 47 -5.67 -19.16 -9.99
C PHE A 47 -5.02 -20.42 -10.57
N ASP A 48 -3.91 -20.89 -9.98
CA ASP A 48 -3.19 -22.08 -10.42
C ASP A 48 -4.05 -23.35 -10.23
N ALA A 49 -4.90 -23.42 -9.20
CA ALA A 49 -5.77 -24.56 -8.94
C ALA A 49 -7.01 -24.62 -9.85
N ARG A 50 -7.58 -23.48 -10.26
CA ARG A 50 -8.88 -23.42 -10.96
C ARG A 50 -8.77 -22.91 -12.40
N GLY A 51 -7.66 -22.27 -12.76
CA GLY A 51 -7.45 -21.61 -14.05
C GLY A 51 -8.17 -20.26 -14.20
N PHE A 52 -8.83 -19.75 -13.16
CA PHE A 52 -9.52 -18.47 -13.17
C PHE A 52 -9.46 -17.79 -11.79
N ALA A 53 -9.55 -16.46 -11.78
CA ALA A 53 -9.58 -15.66 -10.56
C ALA A 53 -10.80 -16.02 -9.69
N PRO A 54 -10.72 -15.91 -8.35
CA PRO A 54 -11.84 -16.27 -7.46
C PRO A 54 -13.07 -15.37 -7.58
N PHE A 55 -12.96 -14.27 -8.33
CA PHE A 55 -14.04 -13.34 -8.63
C PHE A 55 -14.45 -13.49 -10.10
N ASN A 56 -15.75 -13.45 -10.34
CA ASN A 56 -16.36 -13.53 -11.67
C ASN A 56 -17.46 -12.48 -11.82
N LYS A 57 -18.09 -12.45 -13.00
CA LYS A 57 -19.21 -11.55 -13.32
C LYS A 57 -20.42 -11.65 -12.37
N ASP A 58 -20.54 -12.75 -11.63
CA ASP A 58 -21.66 -13.03 -10.72
C ASP A 58 -21.30 -12.66 -9.26
N THR A 59 -20.09 -12.15 -9.02
CA THR A 59 -19.62 -11.74 -7.69
C THR A 59 -20.30 -10.42 -7.30
N PRO A 60 -21.05 -10.37 -6.19
CA PRO A 60 -21.67 -9.13 -5.72
C PRO A 60 -20.63 -8.03 -5.50
N ASP A 61 -20.97 -6.80 -5.90
CA ASP A 61 -20.14 -5.60 -5.77
C ASP A 61 -18.78 -5.65 -6.51
N ALA A 62 -18.53 -6.68 -7.33
CA ALA A 62 -17.33 -6.73 -8.15
C ALA A 62 -17.40 -5.75 -9.32
N VAL A 63 -16.30 -5.05 -9.55
CA VAL A 63 -16.15 -4.11 -10.66
C VAL A 63 -15.18 -4.70 -11.67
N GLU A 64 -15.64 -4.87 -12.91
CA GLU A 64 -14.78 -5.25 -14.02
C GLU A 64 -14.08 -4.01 -14.60
N ILE A 65 -12.75 -4.10 -14.71
CA ILE A 65 -11.90 -3.04 -15.22
C ILE A 65 -11.03 -3.62 -16.32
N TYR A 66 -11.07 -2.99 -17.49
CA TYR A 66 -10.20 -3.32 -18.60
C TYR A 66 -8.99 -2.41 -18.55
N ILE A 67 -7.80 -3.00 -18.41
CA ILE A 67 -6.52 -2.30 -18.48
C ILE A 67 -5.91 -2.64 -19.85
N GLU A 68 -5.63 -1.62 -20.65
CA GLU A 68 -4.93 -1.80 -21.92
C GLU A 68 -3.51 -2.33 -21.68
N GLN A 69 -3.02 -3.20 -22.56
CA GLN A 69 -1.65 -3.68 -22.46
C GLN A 69 -0.67 -2.50 -22.58
N GLN A 70 0.37 -2.51 -21.76
CA GLN A 70 1.37 -1.44 -21.64
C GLN A 70 0.84 -0.13 -21.04
N ALA A 71 -0.38 -0.13 -20.49
CA ALA A 71 -0.87 1.00 -19.72
C ALA A 71 0.07 1.27 -18.54
N ASN A 72 0.48 2.54 -18.40
CA ASN A 72 1.27 2.95 -17.25
C ASN A 72 0.35 3.30 -16.08
N THR A 73 0.94 3.46 -14.89
CA THR A 73 0.20 3.77 -13.66
C THR A 73 -0.66 5.04 -13.77
N LYS A 74 -0.22 6.02 -14.55
CA LYS A 74 -0.95 7.28 -14.77
C LYS A 74 -2.18 7.04 -15.65
N ASP A 75 -2.05 6.25 -16.72
CA ASP A 75 -3.17 5.91 -17.60
C ASP A 75 -4.26 5.15 -16.81
N ILE A 76 -3.84 4.22 -15.95
CA ILE A 76 -4.73 3.51 -15.04
C ILE A 76 -5.41 4.48 -14.07
N ALA A 77 -4.66 5.40 -13.45
CA ALA A 77 -5.21 6.38 -12.51
C ALA A 77 -6.28 7.26 -13.17
N VAL A 78 -6.04 7.71 -14.41
CA VAL A 78 -7.01 8.53 -15.17
C VAL A 78 -8.28 7.73 -15.42
N MET A 79 -8.15 6.50 -15.94
CA MET A 79 -9.28 5.62 -16.21
C MET A 79 -10.10 5.31 -14.94
N LEU A 80 -9.44 5.06 -13.81
CA LEU A 80 -10.12 4.84 -12.54
C LEU A 80 -10.86 6.08 -12.04
N LYS A 81 -10.31 7.28 -12.26
CA LYS A 81 -10.95 8.54 -11.87
C LYS A 81 -12.16 8.85 -12.73
N GLU A 82 -12.05 8.66 -14.04
CA GLU A 82 -13.16 8.87 -14.99
C GLU A 82 -14.36 7.96 -14.71
N ARG A 83 -14.10 6.73 -14.26
CA ARG A 83 -15.14 5.78 -13.84
C ARG A 83 -15.66 5.99 -12.42
N GLY A 84 -15.14 6.99 -11.69
CA GLY A 84 -15.57 7.32 -10.33
C GLY A 84 -15.06 6.38 -9.24
N PHE A 85 -14.10 5.50 -9.53
CA PHE A 85 -13.52 4.59 -8.54
C PHE A 85 -12.50 5.26 -7.61
N ILE A 86 -11.88 6.35 -8.08
CA ILE A 86 -10.96 7.16 -7.27
C ILE A 86 -11.27 8.64 -7.40
N GLY A 87 -11.06 9.40 -6.32
CA GLY A 87 -11.26 10.85 -6.33
C GLY A 87 -10.07 11.65 -6.88
N ASN A 88 -8.85 11.10 -6.81
CA ASN A 88 -7.62 11.84 -7.11
C ASN A 88 -6.53 10.93 -7.71
N THR A 89 -6.10 11.26 -8.93
CA THR A 89 -5.05 10.54 -9.67
C THR A 89 -3.67 10.65 -9.00
N PHE A 90 -3.30 11.83 -8.50
CA PHE A 90 -2.03 12.05 -7.81
C PHE A 90 -1.91 11.19 -6.55
N ALA A 91 -2.97 11.09 -5.75
CA ALA A 91 -2.99 10.24 -4.56
C ALA A 91 -2.81 8.77 -4.94
N PHE A 92 -3.47 8.31 -6.00
CA PHE A 92 -3.33 6.95 -6.51
C PHE A 92 -1.90 6.69 -7.01
N GLU A 93 -1.36 7.54 -7.87
CA GLU A 93 0.00 7.42 -8.42
C GLU A 93 1.06 7.41 -7.31
N PHE A 94 0.92 8.30 -6.31
CA PHE A 94 1.82 8.35 -5.17
C PHE A 94 1.79 7.03 -4.38
N LEU A 95 0.59 6.52 -4.08
CA LEU A 95 0.43 5.26 -3.38
C LEU A 95 0.97 4.09 -4.21
N SER A 96 0.70 4.03 -5.51
CA SER A 96 1.21 3.00 -6.40
C SER A 96 2.74 3.00 -6.40
N LYS A 97 3.37 4.17 -6.52
CA LYS A 97 4.83 4.29 -6.46
C LYS A 97 5.42 3.92 -5.11
N PHE A 98 4.79 4.37 -4.02
CA PHE A 98 5.20 4.00 -2.66
C PHE A 98 5.13 2.49 -2.43
N ASN A 99 4.17 1.82 -3.08
CA ASN A 99 3.99 0.37 -3.02
C ASN A 99 4.75 -0.40 -4.11
N SER A 100 5.66 0.25 -4.86
CA SER A 100 6.42 -0.37 -5.96
C SER A 100 5.56 -0.95 -7.10
N PHE A 101 4.36 -0.39 -7.29
CA PHE A 101 3.42 -0.68 -8.35
C PHE A 101 3.51 0.34 -9.52
N ASP A 102 4.67 0.97 -9.76
CA ASP A 102 4.83 2.01 -10.79
C ASP A 102 5.24 1.51 -12.20
N GLY A 103 5.23 0.19 -12.41
CA GLY A 103 5.58 -0.44 -13.68
C GLY A 103 4.56 -0.26 -14.81
N GLN A 104 4.90 -0.82 -15.98
CA GLN A 104 3.95 -1.06 -17.08
C GLN A 104 3.23 -2.40 -16.84
N TYR A 105 1.93 -2.42 -17.09
CA TYR A 105 1.04 -3.57 -16.85
C TYR A 105 0.65 -4.30 -18.13
#